data_AF-A0A3A8QRC6-F1
#
_entry.id   AF-A0A3A8QRC6-F1
#
_cell.length_a   1.000
_cell.length_b   1.000
_cell.length_c   1.000
_cell.angle_alpha   90.00
_cell.angle_beta   90.00
_cell.angle_gamma   90.00
#
_symmetry.space_group_name_H-M   'P 1'
#
loop_
_entity.id
_entity.type
_entity.pdbx_description
1 polymer ?
#
loop_
_entity_poly.entity_id
_entity_poly.type
_entity_poly.pdbx_seq_one_letter_code
_entity_poly.pdbx_strand_id
1 'polypeptide(L)'
;MACGDDASPIPTPNTPPTLTGPSVQASSVTSGTPVPTTLEASDADGDLLTYTWTQEPAAPAGTFDDPSASQPSWTAPDVDSARSFTLKVTVSDGRGGTAEGAIDVSVRKTNQPPIVSATVSAPTSLVAGATGTFTLTASDPDGDPLTYAWTQVTPGARGTWVGGTNGASAQWYSPAVAAQTDFTFSVSVTDGVGPPVVRTLTLPVSVPRYGADIQTLWSSAQCTGCHGKAGNLSLAAATSHASLVNVTAKACGGTLQRVTPGDPDHSALIRKMEGKDCGDRMPADKPEYFDQHPGLNVLVRSWILAGAAND
;
A
#
# COMPACT_ATOMS: atom_id res chain seq x y z
N MET A 1 60.96 -66.56 -50.73
CA MET A 1 61.31 -66.04 -49.40
C MET A 1 60.97 -64.56 -49.42
N ALA A 2 59.89 -64.17 -48.75
CA ALA A 2 59.56 -62.81 -48.36
C ALA A 2 58.55 -62.96 -47.22
N CYS A 3 59.02 -62.76 -45.99
CA CYS A 3 58.18 -62.61 -44.81
C CYS A 3 57.60 -61.21 -44.86
N GLY A 4 56.28 -61.11 -45.03
CA GLY A 4 55.57 -59.84 -44.92
C GLY A 4 55.51 -59.44 -43.45
N ASP A 5 56.20 -58.36 -43.13
CA ASP A 5 56.13 -57.70 -41.82
C ASP A 5 54.75 -57.04 -41.71
N ASP A 6 53.80 -57.78 -41.15
CA ASP A 6 52.50 -57.26 -40.71
C ASP A 6 52.71 -56.54 -39.38
N ALA A 7 53.34 -55.36 -39.45
CA ALA A 7 53.41 -54.47 -38.30
C ALA A 7 52.00 -53.90 -38.09
N SER A 8 51.26 -54.50 -37.15
CA SER A 8 50.00 -53.95 -36.67
C SER A 8 50.15 -52.45 -36.42
N PRO A 9 49.25 -51.60 -36.95
CA PRO A 9 49.34 -50.17 -36.74
C PRO A 9 49.36 -49.86 -35.24
N ILE A 10 50.29 -49.01 -34.81
CA ILE A 10 50.34 -48.53 -33.43
C ILE A 10 49.01 -47.79 -33.18
N PRO A 11 48.25 -48.15 -32.11
CA PRO A 11 47.03 -47.42 -31.79
C PRO A 11 47.34 -45.94 -31.57
N THR A 12 46.55 -45.06 -32.17
CA THR A 12 46.66 -43.61 -31.95
C THR A 12 46.41 -43.29 -30.48
N PRO A 13 47.20 -42.39 -29.86
CA PRO A 13 46.91 -41.92 -28.50
C PRO A 13 45.54 -41.24 -28.43
N ASN A 14 44.80 -41.49 -27.36
CA ASN A 14 43.49 -40.89 -27.11
C ASN A 14 43.57 -39.38 -26.92
N THR A 15 42.65 -38.65 -27.55
CA THR A 15 42.47 -37.20 -27.42
C THR A 15 41.32 -36.93 -26.45
N PRO A 16 41.44 -35.99 -25.49
CA PRO A 16 40.31 -35.63 -24.65
C PRO A 16 39.23 -34.87 -25.44
N PRO A 17 37.97 -34.90 -24.96
CA PRO A 17 36.89 -34.15 -25.59
C PRO A 17 37.14 -32.63 -25.54
N THR A 18 36.57 -31.92 -26.51
CA THR A 18 36.51 -30.45 -26.51
C THR A 18 35.09 -29.97 -26.26
N LEU A 19 34.95 -28.79 -25.66
CA LEU A 19 33.68 -28.30 -25.12
C LEU A 19 33.48 -26.81 -25.44
N THR A 20 32.29 -26.44 -25.91
CA THR A 20 31.83 -25.06 -26.06
C THR A 20 30.55 -24.88 -25.25
N GLY A 21 30.60 -24.02 -24.23
CA GLY A 21 29.55 -23.88 -23.21
C GLY A 21 30.02 -24.39 -21.84
N PRO A 22 29.11 -24.77 -20.93
CA PRO A 22 27.66 -24.66 -21.03
C PRO A 22 27.17 -23.20 -21.00
N SER A 23 25.99 -22.94 -21.56
CA SER A 23 25.30 -21.65 -21.42
C SER A 23 23.81 -21.83 -21.18
N VAL A 24 23.17 -20.77 -20.69
CA VAL A 24 21.72 -20.71 -20.44
C VAL A 24 21.14 -19.45 -21.08
N GLN A 25 19.87 -19.49 -21.47
CA GLN A 25 19.17 -18.33 -22.02
C GLN A 25 18.92 -17.24 -20.96
N ALA A 26 18.65 -17.65 -19.72
CA ALA A 26 18.39 -16.76 -18.60
C ALA A 26 19.29 -17.13 -17.42
N SER A 27 20.20 -16.23 -17.07
CA SER A 27 21.08 -16.36 -15.91
C SER A 27 20.48 -15.80 -14.61
N SER A 28 19.24 -15.30 -14.65
CA SER A 28 18.46 -14.93 -13.47
C SER A 28 17.02 -15.40 -13.59
N VAL A 29 16.57 -16.23 -12.66
CA VAL A 29 15.25 -16.88 -12.65
C VAL A 29 14.66 -16.89 -11.23
N THR A 30 13.37 -17.21 -11.10
CA THR A 30 12.71 -17.46 -9.81
C THR A 30 12.68 -18.95 -9.48
N SER A 31 12.52 -19.31 -8.20
CA SER A 31 12.34 -20.70 -7.75
C SER A 31 11.36 -21.47 -8.64
N GLY A 32 11.63 -22.74 -8.93
CA GLY A 32 10.77 -23.61 -9.73
C GLY A 32 10.79 -23.35 -11.24
N THR A 33 11.53 -22.35 -11.73
CA THR A 33 11.67 -22.10 -13.17
C THR A 33 12.63 -23.12 -13.81
N PRO A 34 12.22 -23.83 -14.87
CA PRO A 34 13.13 -24.65 -15.67
C PRO A 34 14.11 -23.79 -16.47
N VAL A 35 15.38 -24.18 -16.47
CA VAL A 35 16.48 -23.51 -17.16
C VAL A 35 17.14 -24.50 -18.13
N PRO A 36 16.74 -24.48 -19.42
CA PRO A 36 17.40 -25.29 -20.45
C PRO A 36 18.86 -24.90 -20.60
N THR A 37 19.75 -25.90 -20.63
CA THR A 37 21.18 -25.70 -20.90
C THR A 37 21.50 -25.96 -22.37
N THR A 38 22.53 -25.27 -22.88
CA THR A 38 23.11 -25.53 -24.20
C THR A 38 24.57 -25.88 -24.04
N LEU A 39 25.00 -26.95 -24.70
CA LEU A 39 26.36 -27.49 -24.65
C LEU A 39 26.71 -28.16 -25.96
N GLU A 40 27.85 -27.81 -26.54
CA GLU A 40 28.43 -28.55 -27.66
C GLU A 40 29.71 -29.25 -27.20
N ALA A 41 29.80 -30.54 -27.43
CA ALA A 41 30.99 -31.34 -27.14
C ALA A 41 31.35 -32.22 -28.34
N SER A 42 32.64 -32.38 -28.60
CA SER A 42 33.14 -33.23 -29.68
C SER A 42 34.43 -33.93 -29.28
N ASP A 43 34.64 -35.11 -29.85
CA ASP A 43 35.84 -35.91 -29.66
C ASP A 43 36.49 -36.20 -31.01
N ALA A 44 37.82 -36.05 -31.09
CA ALA A 44 38.56 -36.17 -32.34
C ALA A 44 38.75 -37.63 -32.78
N ASP A 45 38.73 -38.57 -31.83
CA ASP A 45 38.85 -40.00 -32.05
C ASP A 45 37.49 -40.66 -32.35
N GLY A 46 36.40 -39.89 -32.20
CA GLY A 46 35.03 -40.34 -32.45
C GLY A 46 34.45 -41.18 -31.31
N ASP A 47 35.03 -41.06 -30.11
CA ASP A 47 34.58 -41.81 -28.94
C ASP A 47 33.21 -41.33 -28.41
N LEU A 48 32.48 -42.26 -27.79
CA LEU A 48 31.16 -41.98 -27.23
C LEU A 48 31.30 -41.13 -25.97
N LEU A 49 30.65 -39.95 -25.97
CA LEU A 49 30.68 -39.03 -24.84
C LEU A 49 29.61 -39.33 -23.80
N THR A 50 30.01 -39.24 -22.54
CA THR A 50 29.12 -39.33 -21.37
C THR A 50 29.15 -38.02 -20.60
N TYR A 51 27.98 -37.58 -20.11
CA TYR A 51 27.79 -36.30 -19.43
C TYR A 51 27.45 -36.54 -17.96
N THR A 52 27.94 -35.68 -17.09
CA THR A 52 27.56 -35.68 -15.67
C THR A 52 27.35 -34.24 -15.22
N TRP A 53 26.09 -33.89 -14.99
CA TRP A 53 25.68 -32.59 -14.49
C TRP A 53 25.54 -32.56 -12.98
N THR A 54 26.07 -31.50 -12.37
CA THR A 54 26.00 -31.23 -10.93
C THR A 54 25.72 -29.75 -10.68
N GLN A 55 25.36 -29.42 -9.44
CA GLN A 55 25.21 -28.02 -9.00
C GLN A 55 26.06 -27.72 -7.77
N GLU A 56 26.47 -26.47 -7.62
CA GLU A 56 27.08 -25.92 -6.42
C GLU A 56 26.40 -24.58 -6.06
N PRO A 57 25.95 -24.36 -4.81
CA PRO A 57 25.96 -25.29 -3.68
C PRO A 57 25.00 -26.47 -3.88
N ALA A 58 25.28 -27.59 -3.19
CA ALA A 58 24.45 -28.80 -3.26
C ALA A 58 23.06 -28.62 -2.62
N ALA A 59 22.92 -27.67 -1.68
CA ALA A 59 21.66 -27.38 -0.99
C ALA A 59 21.33 -25.87 -1.01
N PRO A 60 20.06 -25.49 -1.24
CA PRO A 60 18.95 -26.36 -1.62
C PRO A 60 19.15 -26.95 -3.04
N ALA A 61 18.68 -28.18 -3.25
CA ALA A 61 18.95 -28.94 -4.47
C ALA A 61 17.90 -28.63 -5.54
N GLY A 62 18.34 -28.12 -6.70
CA GLY A 62 17.54 -28.11 -7.91
C GLY A 62 17.52 -29.49 -8.56
N THR A 63 16.76 -29.62 -9.64
CA THR A 63 16.59 -30.92 -10.33
C THR A 63 16.88 -30.79 -11.82
N PHE A 64 17.79 -31.62 -12.33
CA PHE A 64 17.93 -31.86 -13.76
C PHE A 64 16.86 -32.86 -14.20
N ASP A 65 16.23 -32.64 -15.35
CA ASP A 65 15.33 -33.61 -15.98
C ASP A 65 16.05 -34.91 -16.38
N ASP A 66 17.28 -34.80 -16.89
CA ASP A 66 18.21 -35.91 -17.09
C ASP A 66 19.67 -35.43 -16.91
N PRO A 67 20.31 -35.66 -15.74
CA PRO A 67 21.68 -35.18 -15.48
C PRO A 67 22.76 -35.87 -16.34
N SER A 68 22.39 -36.84 -17.18
CA SER A 68 23.28 -37.53 -18.12
C SER A 68 23.06 -37.13 -19.59
N ALA A 69 22.05 -36.30 -19.87
CA ALA A 69 21.82 -35.76 -21.20
C ALA A 69 22.90 -34.73 -21.58
N SER A 70 23.10 -34.56 -22.89
CA SER A 70 24.02 -33.53 -23.40
C SER A 70 23.53 -32.11 -23.12
N GLN A 71 22.21 -31.90 -23.09
CA GLN A 71 21.55 -30.61 -22.88
C GLN A 71 20.31 -30.75 -21.99
N PRO A 72 20.48 -31.01 -20.68
CA PRO A 72 19.35 -31.08 -19.76
C PRO A 72 18.75 -29.71 -19.45
N SER A 73 17.55 -29.74 -18.89
CA SER A 73 16.93 -28.60 -18.23
C SER A 73 17.08 -28.72 -16.70
N TRP A 74 17.68 -27.71 -16.08
CA TRP A 74 17.79 -27.61 -14.63
C TRP A 74 16.65 -26.77 -14.06
N THR A 75 15.85 -27.34 -13.15
CA THR A 75 14.78 -26.61 -12.46
C THR A 75 15.33 -26.00 -11.17
N ALA A 76 15.19 -24.68 -11.05
CA ALA A 76 15.69 -23.93 -9.91
C ALA A 76 15.05 -24.40 -8.59
N PRO A 77 15.84 -24.63 -7.52
CA PRO A 77 15.32 -24.99 -6.22
C PRO A 77 14.52 -23.86 -5.60
N ASP A 78 13.75 -24.19 -4.57
CA ASP A 78 13.20 -23.17 -3.69
C ASP A 78 14.29 -22.58 -2.79
N VAL A 79 14.27 -21.26 -2.63
CA VAL A 79 15.27 -20.49 -1.88
C VAL A 79 14.58 -19.44 -1.03
N ASP A 80 15.04 -19.28 0.22
CA ASP A 80 14.50 -18.26 1.13
C ASP A 80 15.00 -16.83 0.82
N SER A 81 16.06 -16.72 0.01
CA SER A 81 16.66 -15.46 -0.43
C SER A 81 17.40 -15.65 -1.75
N ALA A 82 17.65 -14.56 -2.47
CA ALA A 82 18.37 -14.61 -3.73
C ALA A 82 19.76 -15.27 -3.56
N ARG A 83 20.03 -16.31 -4.37
CA ARG A 83 21.25 -17.13 -4.28
C ARG A 83 21.77 -17.46 -5.68
N SER A 84 23.09 -17.54 -5.84
CA SER A 84 23.73 -18.01 -7.08
C SER A 84 23.99 -19.51 -6.99
N PHE A 85 23.76 -20.21 -8.10
CA PHE A 85 24.09 -21.62 -8.30
C PHE A 85 24.98 -21.76 -9.52
N THR A 86 26.05 -22.52 -9.40
CA THR A 86 26.93 -22.91 -10.50
C THR A 86 26.53 -24.31 -10.96
N LEU A 87 26.07 -24.43 -12.20
CA LEU A 87 25.81 -25.72 -12.84
C LEU A 87 27.09 -26.18 -13.53
N LYS A 88 27.60 -27.34 -13.15
CA LYS A 88 28.84 -27.89 -13.70
C LYS A 88 28.54 -29.14 -14.51
N VAL A 89 29.21 -29.28 -15.65
CA VAL A 89 29.19 -30.48 -16.48
C VAL A 89 30.59 -31.05 -16.60
N THR A 90 30.71 -32.35 -16.42
CA THR A 90 31.91 -33.12 -16.80
C THR A 90 31.54 -34.01 -17.98
N VAL A 91 32.32 -33.94 -19.06
CA VAL A 91 32.18 -34.77 -20.26
C VAL A 91 33.36 -35.72 -20.32
N SER A 92 33.10 -37.02 -20.45
CA SER A 92 34.13 -38.08 -20.50
C SER A 92 34.00 -38.91 -21.77
N ASP A 93 35.13 -39.24 -22.39
CA ASP A 93 35.25 -40.12 -23.56
C ASP A 93 35.28 -41.62 -23.20
N GLY A 94 35.29 -41.97 -21.91
CA GLY A 94 35.39 -43.36 -21.44
C GLY A 94 36.78 -44.02 -21.66
N ARG A 95 37.74 -43.30 -22.23
CA ARG A 95 39.13 -43.72 -22.48
C ARG A 95 40.16 -42.95 -21.63
N GLY A 96 39.68 -42.08 -20.76
CA GLY A 96 40.48 -41.38 -19.75
C GLY A 96 40.65 -39.88 -20.02
N GLY A 97 40.09 -39.35 -21.11
CA GLY A 97 39.99 -37.93 -21.38
C GLY A 97 38.70 -37.33 -20.82
N THR A 98 38.81 -36.13 -20.25
CA THR A 98 37.66 -35.38 -19.72
C THR A 98 37.74 -33.90 -20.08
N ALA A 99 36.58 -33.26 -20.17
CA ALA A 99 36.42 -31.81 -20.27
C ALA A 99 35.37 -31.34 -19.27
N GLU A 100 35.56 -30.16 -18.70
CA GLU A 100 34.66 -29.57 -17.72
C GLU A 100 34.16 -28.21 -18.18
N GLY A 101 32.92 -27.87 -17.82
CA GLY A 101 32.35 -26.56 -18.04
C GLY A 101 31.43 -26.16 -16.89
N ALA A 102 31.24 -24.85 -16.72
CA ALA A 102 30.40 -24.31 -15.67
C ALA A 102 29.61 -23.09 -16.15
N ILE A 103 28.40 -22.91 -15.63
CA ILE A 103 27.56 -21.73 -15.86
C ILE A 103 26.87 -21.31 -14.57
N ASP A 104 26.85 -20.01 -14.30
CA ASP A 104 26.20 -19.44 -13.12
C ASP A 104 24.76 -19.01 -13.41
N VAL A 105 23.86 -19.35 -12.49
CA VAL A 105 22.44 -19.02 -12.51
C VAL A 105 22.05 -18.42 -11.15
N SER A 106 21.56 -17.19 -11.15
CA SER A 106 21.00 -16.53 -9.98
C SER A 106 19.52 -16.88 -9.81
N VAL A 107 19.16 -17.51 -8.70
CA VAL A 107 17.78 -17.86 -8.34
C VAL A 107 17.26 -16.89 -7.29
N ARG A 108 16.09 -16.33 -7.55
CA ARG A 108 15.33 -15.47 -6.61
C ARG A 108 14.20 -16.28 -5.99
N LYS A 109 13.86 -15.99 -4.72
CA LYS A 109 12.69 -16.58 -4.06
C LYS A 109 11.42 -16.27 -4.86
N THR A 110 10.44 -17.18 -4.85
CA THR A 110 9.10 -16.86 -5.36
C THR A 110 8.38 -16.01 -4.33
N ASN A 111 7.83 -14.87 -4.75
CA ASN A 111 7.14 -13.96 -3.85
C ASN A 111 5.79 -14.52 -3.41
N GLN A 112 5.54 -14.52 -2.11
CA GLN A 112 4.24 -14.80 -1.52
C GLN A 112 3.51 -13.49 -1.23
N PRO A 113 2.32 -13.26 -1.81
CA PRO A 113 1.62 -11.99 -1.63
C PRO A 113 1.18 -11.76 -0.16
N PRO A 114 0.94 -10.51 0.23
CA PRO A 114 0.55 -10.19 1.59
C PRO A 114 -0.81 -10.78 1.97
N ILE A 115 -0.91 -11.27 3.20
CA ILE A 115 -2.15 -11.75 3.82
C ILE A 115 -2.81 -10.57 4.54
N VAL A 116 -3.96 -10.12 4.03
CA VAL A 116 -4.69 -8.95 4.53
C VAL A 116 -6.04 -9.37 5.11
N SER A 117 -6.37 -8.89 6.31
CA SER A 117 -7.68 -9.13 6.93
C SER A 117 -8.85 -8.81 5.99
N ALA A 118 -9.90 -9.62 6.05
CA ALA A 118 -11.06 -9.47 5.16
C ALA A 118 -11.84 -8.17 5.39
N THR A 119 -11.82 -7.66 6.62
CA THR A 119 -12.53 -6.45 7.03
C THR A 119 -11.57 -5.38 7.51
N VAL A 120 -11.96 -4.12 7.28
CA VAL A 120 -11.33 -2.95 7.90
C VAL A 120 -12.06 -2.64 9.19
N SER A 121 -11.31 -2.37 10.26
CA SER A 121 -11.89 -1.86 11.51
C SER A 121 -12.09 -0.34 11.39
N ALA A 122 -13.31 0.12 11.63
CA ALA A 122 -13.70 1.52 11.53
C ALA A 122 -14.91 1.80 12.44
N PRO A 123 -15.23 3.06 12.74
CA PRO A 123 -16.49 3.42 13.36
C PRO A 123 -17.68 2.93 12.51
N THR A 124 -18.78 2.58 13.16
CA THR A 124 -20.01 2.19 12.44
C THR A 124 -20.69 3.38 11.77
N SER A 125 -20.49 4.59 12.30
CA SER A 125 -20.98 5.86 11.76
C SER A 125 -20.15 7.02 12.32
N LEU A 126 -20.15 8.17 11.64
CA LEU A 126 -19.62 9.42 12.17
C LEU A 126 -20.66 10.54 12.12
N VAL A 127 -20.53 11.52 13.00
CA VAL A 127 -21.16 12.83 12.84
C VAL A 127 -20.21 13.72 12.05
N ALA A 128 -20.73 14.55 11.15
CA ALA A 128 -19.91 15.40 10.30
C ALA A 128 -18.93 16.26 11.12
N GLY A 129 -17.64 16.23 10.75
CA GLY A 129 -16.58 16.94 11.48
C GLY A 129 -15.95 16.17 12.66
N ALA A 130 -16.52 15.04 13.07
CA ALA A 130 -15.84 14.11 13.97
C ALA A 130 -14.75 13.32 13.21
N THR A 131 -13.64 13.04 13.89
CA THR A 131 -12.54 12.23 13.33
C THR A 131 -12.76 10.75 13.63
N GLY A 132 -12.81 9.91 12.59
CA GLY A 132 -12.78 8.46 12.68
C GLY A 132 -11.36 7.92 12.54
N THR A 133 -11.10 6.77 13.17
CA THR A 133 -9.85 6.00 13.01
C THR A 133 -10.15 4.70 12.30
N PHE A 134 -9.40 4.40 11.25
CA PHE A 134 -9.48 3.19 10.44
C PHE A 134 -8.23 2.37 10.68
N THR A 135 -8.37 1.07 10.92
CA THR A 135 -7.22 0.17 11.05
C THR A 135 -7.40 -1.09 10.22
N LEU A 136 -6.29 -1.57 9.66
CA LEU A 136 -6.25 -2.81 8.88
C LEU A 136 -5.04 -3.63 9.31
N THR A 137 -5.28 -4.91 9.61
CA THR A 137 -4.21 -5.86 9.93
C THR A 137 -3.79 -6.60 8.67
N ALA A 138 -2.48 -6.69 8.46
CA ALA A 138 -1.88 -7.48 7.41
C ALA A 138 -0.52 -8.02 7.85
N SER A 139 -0.08 -9.10 7.21
CA SER A 139 1.22 -9.73 7.39
C SER A 139 1.74 -10.26 6.07
N ASP A 140 3.06 -10.33 5.94
CA ASP A 140 3.70 -10.87 4.76
C ASP A 140 4.40 -12.20 5.11
N PRO A 141 4.09 -13.33 4.43
CA PRO A 141 4.73 -14.62 4.72
C PRO A 141 6.24 -14.60 4.50
N ASP A 142 6.70 -13.77 3.58
CA ASP A 142 8.09 -13.63 3.19
C ASP A 142 8.85 -12.60 4.06
N GLY A 143 8.14 -11.95 5.00
CA GLY A 143 8.67 -10.93 5.89
C GLY A 143 8.90 -9.58 5.21
N ASP A 144 8.38 -9.38 4.00
CA ASP A 144 8.58 -8.16 3.24
C ASP A 144 7.81 -6.97 3.86
N PRO A 145 8.36 -5.75 3.85
CA PRO A 145 7.74 -4.60 4.48
C PRO A 145 6.47 -4.18 3.72
N LEU A 146 5.37 -4.05 4.47
CA LEU A 146 4.08 -3.69 3.88
C LEU A 146 3.87 -2.18 3.81
N THR A 147 3.46 -1.72 2.63
CA THR A 147 3.01 -0.34 2.38
C THR A 147 1.49 -0.31 2.24
N TYR A 148 0.87 0.68 2.87
CA TYR A 148 -0.57 0.91 2.85
C TYR A 148 -0.85 2.18 2.04
N ALA A 149 -2.00 2.27 1.39
CA ALA A 149 -2.48 3.54 0.83
C ALA A 149 -3.99 3.67 1.02
N TRP A 150 -4.39 4.55 1.93
CA TRP A 150 -5.78 4.87 2.21
C TRP A 150 -6.29 5.97 1.28
N THR A 151 -7.47 5.75 0.69
CA THR A 151 -8.10 6.72 -0.21
C THR A 151 -9.61 6.76 0.01
N GLN A 152 -10.20 7.95 -0.13
CA GLN A 152 -11.64 8.07 -0.27
C GLN A 152 -11.99 7.81 -1.74
N VAL A 153 -12.98 6.97 -2.01
CA VAL A 153 -13.44 6.63 -3.37
C VAL A 153 -14.62 7.50 -3.74
N THR A 154 -15.67 7.49 -2.91
CA THR A 154 -16.90 8.27 -3.10
C THR A 154 -17.36 8.88 -1.77
N PRO A 155 -18.18 9.94 -1.80
CA PRO A 155 -18.53 10.78 -2.96
C PRO A 155 -17.34 11.62 -3.44
N GLY A 156 -17.56 12.46 -4.47
CA GLY A 156 -16.55 13.40 -4.97
C GLY A 156 -16.17 14.49 -3.97
N ALA A 157 -17.08 14.85 -3.04
CA ALA A 157 -16.78 15.73 -1.93
C ALA A 157 -15.78 15.07 -0.98
N ARG A 158 -14.57 15.61 -0.86
CA ARG A 158 -13.45 15.00 -0.13
C ARG A 158 -13.44 15.45 1.32
N GLY A 159 -13.37 14.50 2.24
CA GLY A 159 -12.96 14.79 3.61
C GLY A 159 -11.45 14.92 3.73
N THR A 160 -10.98 15.03 4.96
CA THR A 160 -9.59 15.33 5.25
C THR A 160 -8.96 14.21 6.06
N TRP A 161 -7.83 13.69 5.58
CA TRP A 161 -6.98 12.78 6.34
C TRP A 161 -6.17 13.56 7.39
N VAL A 162 -6.13 13.04 8.61
CA VAL A 162 -5.35 13.59 9.72
C VAL A 162 -4.02 12.84 9.78
N GLY A 163 -2.92 13.56 9.55
CA GLY A 163 -1.60 12.97 9.45
C GLY A 163 -1.37 12.31 8.09
N GLY A 164 -1.01 11.03 8.08
CA GLY A 164 -0.64 10.28 6.87
C GLY A 164 -1.66 9.21 6.47
N THR A 165 -1.58 8.79 5.21
CA THR A 165 -2.42 7.75 4.61
C THR A 165 -1.66 6.46 4.30
N ASN A 166 -0.44 6.30 4.83
CA ASN A 166 0.49 5.26 4.38
C ASN A 166 0.85 4.23 5.47
N GLY A 167 -0.01 4.03 6.47
CA GLY A 167 0.20 3.07 7.55
C GLY A 167 -0.97 2.12 7.75
N ALA A 168 -0.79 1.15 8.64
CA ALA A 168 -1.85 0.21 9.06
C ALA A 168 -3.04 0.90 9.76
N SER A 169 -2.87 2.17 10.15
CA SER A 169 -3.90 3.04 10.70
C SER A 169 -3.94 4.36 9.94
N ALA A 170 -5.14 4.90 9.76
CA ALA A 170 -5.37 6.23 9.21
C ALA A 170 -6.53 6.91 9.95
N GLN A 171 -6.48 8.24 9.99
CA GLN A 171 -7.52 9.05 10.61
C GLN A 171 -8.13 10.00 9.59
N TRP A 172 -9.45 10.18 9.63
CA TRP A 172 -10.16 11.02 8.67
C TRP A 172 -11.38 11.67 9.31
N TYR A 173 -11.68 12.89 8.90
CA TYR A 173 -12.95 13.55 9.19
C TYR A 173 -13.62 14.00 7.90
N SER A 174 -14.96 14.05 7.93
CA SER A 174 -15.77 14.32 6.74
C SER A 174 -15.63 15.77 6.24
N PRO A 175 -15.97 16.05 4.97
CA PRO A 175 -16.35 17.40 4.59
C PRO A 175 -17.70 17.77 5.24
N ALA A 176 -18.14 19.01 5.02
CA ALA A 176 -19.46 19.41 5.44
C ALA A 176 -20.55 18.70 4.61
N VAL A 177 -21.61 18.22 5.28
CA VAL A 177 -22.71 17.50 4.64
C VAL A 177 -24.05 18.12 5.03
N ALA A 178 -25.00 18.19 4.09
CA ALA A 178 -26.34 18.73 4.30
C ALA A 178 -27.38 17.64 4.64
N ALA A 179 -27.04 16.37 4.42
CA ALA A 179 -27.85 15.20 4.70
C ALA A 179 -26.94 14.02 5.04
N GLN A 180 -27.51 12.94 5.60
CA GLN A 180 -26.73 11.72 5.82
C GLN A 180 -26.13 11.24 4.50
N THR A 181 -24.82 11.03 4.49
CA THR A 181 -24.06 10.72 3.29
C THR A 181 -23.12 9.56 3.57
N ASP A 182 -23.13 8.56 2.71
CA ASP A 182 -22.22 7.42 2.80
C ASP A 182 -20.92 7.72 2.08
N PHE A 183 -19.79 7.50 2.78
CA PHE A 183 -18.45 7.65 2.24
C PHE A 183 -17.82 6.26 2.04
N THR A 184 -17.40 5.95 0.82
CA THR A 184 -16.67 4.72 0.53
C THR A 184 -15.19 4.99 0.50
N PHE A 185 -14.42 4.15 1.19
CA PHE A 185 -12.97 4.20 1.22
C PHE A 185 -12.38 2.92 0.66
N SER A 186 -11.15 3.02 0.14
CA SER A 186 -10.32 1.87 -0.17
C SER A 186 -8.95 2.00 0.46
N VAL A 187 -8.42 0.87 0.90
CA VAL A 187 -7.04 0.72 1.34
C VAL A 187 -6.39 -0.38 0.52
N SER A 188 -5.26 -0.05 -0.13
CA SER A 188 -4.41 -1.02 -0.81
C SER A 188 -3.21 -1.37 0.08
N VAL A 189 -2.88 -2.65 0.17
CA VAL A 189 -1.70 -3.16 0.88
C VAL A 189 -0.82 -3.90 -0.12
N THR A 190 0.48 -3.58 -0.13
CA THR A 190 1.48 -4.21 -1.01
C THR A 190 2.80 -4.40 -0.28
N ASP A 191 3.46 -5.50 -0.60
CA ASP A 191 4.86 -5.86 -0.30
C ASP A 191 5.87 -5.23 -1.29
N GLY A 192 5.39 -4.51 -2.31
CA GLY A 192 6.21 -3.96 -3.39
C GLY A 192 6.42 -4.91 -4.57
N VAL A 193 5.86 -6.13 -4.53
CA VAL A 193 5.98 -7.15 -5.57
C VAL A 193 4.60 -7.63 -6.02
N GLY A 194 4.32 -7.51 -7.32
CA GLY A 194 3.02 -7.89 -7.86
C GLY A 194 1.88 -6.93 -7.46
N PRO A 195 0.61 -7.35 -7.64
CA PRO A 195 -0.54 -6.47 -7.43
C PRO A 195 -0.88 -6.29 -5.94
N PRO A 196 -1.31 -5.09 -5.53
CA PRO A 196 -1.75 -4.86 -4.16
C PRO A 196 -3.06 -5.59 -3.84
N VAL A 197 -3.21 -5.99 -2.59
CA VAL A 197 -4.48 -6.47 -2.04
C VAL A 197 -5.30 -5.28 -1.57
N VAL A 198 -6.53 -5.15 -2.09
CA VAL A 198 -7.41 -4.00 -1.79
C VAL A 198 -8.56 -4.41 -0.88
N ARG A 199 -8.91 -3.54 0.07
CA ARG A 199 -10.14 -3.61 0.87
C ARG A 199 -10.93 -2.33 0.74
N THR A 200 -12.24 -2.45 0.83
CA THR A 200 -13.17 -1.33 0.77
C THR A 200 -14.07 -1.34 1.98
N LEU A 201 -14.50 -0.17 2.44
CA LEU A 201 -15.51 -0.02 3.48
C LEU A 201 -16.41 1.19 3.16
N THR A 202 -17.63 1.16 3.67
CA THR A 202 -18.56 2.29 3.60
C THR A 202 -18.85 2.80 5.01
N LEU A 203 -18.77 4.10 5.19
CA LEU A 203 -18.99 4.79 6.46
C LEU A 203 -20.12 5.81 6.30
N PRO A 204 -21.28 5.62 6.96
CA PRO A 204 -22.33 6.61 7.00
C PRO A 204 -21.90 7.80 7.87
N VAL A 205 -22.03 9.01 7.31
CA VAL A 205 -21.80 10.28 8.02
C VAL A 205 -23.13 11.01 8.16
N SER A 206 -23.56 11.24 9.40
CA SER A 206 -24.80 11.97 9.70
C SER A 206 -24.58 13.47 9.83
N VAL A 207 -25.66 14.22 9.64
CA VAL A 207 -25.70 15.65 9.96
C VAL A 207 -25.66 15.83 11.48
N PRO A 208 -24.94 16.84 12.00
CA PRO A 208 -24.91 17.14 13.42
C PRO A 208 -26.27 17.59 13.94
N ARG A 209 -26.65 17.09 15.12
CA ARG A 209 -27.86 17.47 15.83
C ARG A 209 -27.58 18.66 16.76
N TYR A 210 -28.57 19.54 16.92
CA TYR A 210 -28.34 20.77 17.67
C TYR A 210 -28.05 20.48 19.14
N GLY A 211 -28.94 19.77 19.83
CA GLY A 211 -28.81 19.51 21.27
C GLY A 211 -27.62 18.62 21.61
N ALA A 212 -27.31 17.63 20.78
CA ALA A 212 -26.25 16.66 21.05
C ALA A 212 -24.86 17.14 20.63
N ASP A 213 -24.74 17.77 19.46
CA ASP A 213 -23.44 18.01 18.83
C ASP A 213 -23.07 19.51 18.81
N ILE A 214 -24.04 20.38 18.57
CA ILE A 214 -23.79 21.82 18.42
C ILE A 214 -23.83 22.54 19.77
N GLN A 215 -24.80 22.21 20.62
CA GLN A 215 -24.94 22.81 21.95
C GLN A 215 -23.76 22.46 22.86
N THR A 216 -23.16 21.28 22.69
CA THR A 216 -21.96 20.88 23.44
C THR A 216 -20.77 21.76 23.09
N LEU A 217 -20.61 22.17 21.83
CA LEU A 217 -19.63 23.17 21.42
C LEU A 217 -19.88 24.53 22.09
N TRP A 218 -21.13 25.01 22.11
CA TRP A 218 -21.47 26.29 22.75
C TRP A 218 -21.23 26.31 24.26
N SER A 219 -21.33 25.14 24.89
CA SER A 219 -21.13 24.96 26.32
C SER A 219 -19.65 24.79 26.67
N SER A 220 -18.75 24.73 25.68
CA SER A 220 -17.30 24.65 25.90
C SER A 220 -16.76 25.90 26.60
N ALA A 221 -15.64 25.73 27.32
CA ALA A 221 -14.96 26.85 27.99
C ALA A 221 -14.52 27.94 27.00
N GLN A 222 -14.17 27.53 25.78
CA GLN A 222 -13.74 28.40 24.69
C GLN A 222 -14.87 29.35 24.25
N CYS A 223 -16.11 28.87 24.16
CA CYS A 223 -17.25 29.70 23.79
C CYS A 223 -17.80 30.51 24.98
N THR A 224 -17.93 29.86 26.15
CA THR A 224 -18.52 30.49 27.35
C THR A 224 -17.64 31.60 27.94
N GLY A 225 -16.31 31.50 27.78
CA GLY A 225 -15.37 32.55 28.17
C GLY A 225 -15.59 33.88 27.45
N CYS A 226 -16.02 33.84 26.18
CA CYS A 226 -16.35 35.04 25.40
C CYS A 226 -17.83 35.44 25.47
N HIS A 227 -18.76 34.50 25.70
CA HIS A 227 -20.20 34.70 25.46
C HIS A 227 -21.16 34.42 26.65
N GLY A 228 -20.72 34.48 27.91
CA GLY A 228 -21.57 34.09 29.06
C GLY A 228 -22.14 35.20 29.96
N LYS A 229 -21.47 36.35 30.11
CA LYS A 229 -21.86 37.37 31.12
C LYS A 229 -21.77 38.84 30.68
N ALA A 230 -21.09 39.14 29.57
CA ALA A 230 -20.89 40.50 29.07
C ALA A 230 -21.19 40.67 27.56
N GLY A 231 -21.69 39.62 26.90
CA GLY A 231 -22.06 39.64 25.49
C GLY A 231 -23.58 39.60 25.29
N ASN A 232 -24.11 40.36 24.33
CA ASN A 232 -25.54 40.36 23.96
C ASN A 232 -25.99 39.08 23.21
N LEU A 233 -25.42 37.93 23.57
CA LEU A 233 -25.70 36.61 23.00
C LEU A 233 -25.65 35.58 24.14
N SER A 234 -26.78 34.91 24.40
CA SER A 234 -26.84 33.82 25.38
C SER A 234 -26.53 32.50 24.67
N LEU A 235 -25.54 31.74 25.17
CA LEU A 235 -25.18 30.40 24.68
C LEU A 235 -25.72 29.26 25.53
N ALA A 236 -26.58 29.56 26.52
CA ALA A 236 -27.22 28.55 27.35
C ALA A 236 -28.17 27.68 26.51
N ALA A 237 -28.27 26.38 26.82
CA ALA A 237 -29.02 25.42 26.02
C ALA A 237 -30.48 25.80 25.73
N ALA A 238 -31.15 26.47 26.68
CA ALA A 238 -32.54 26.88 26.53
C ALA A 238 -32.74 28.05 25.54
N THR A 239 -31.71 28.83 25.24
CA THR A 239 -31.83 30.13 24.56
C THR A 239 -30.87 30.31 23.39
N SER A 240 -29.83 29.48 23.29
CA SER A 240 -28.77 29.56 22.29
C SER A 240 -29.30 29.46 20.86
N HIS A 241 -30.19 28.51 20.57
CA HIS A 241 -30.70 28.29 19.22
C HIS A 241 -31.43 29.53 18.71
N ALA A 242 -32.42 29.99 19.47
CA ALA A 242 -33.20 31.19 19.17
C ALA A 242 -32.36 32.47 19.15
N SER A 243 -31.21 32.49 19.84
CA SER A 243 -30.30 33.62 19.81
C SER A 243 -29.37 33.61 18.58
N LEU A 244 -29.23 32.48 17.88
CA LEU A 244 -28.32 32.31 16.75
C LEU A 244 -29.06 32.28 15.41
N VAL A 245 -30.12 31.48 15.30
CA VAL A 245 -30.74 31.18 14.00
C VAL A 245 -31.70 32.29 13.58
N ASN A 246 -31.56 32.78 12.34
CA ASN A 246 -32.34 33.88 11.77
C ASN A 246 -32.26 35.22 12.54
N VAL A 247 -31.27 35.40 13.42
CA VAL A 247 -31.09 36.63 14.18
C VAL A 247 -30.08 37.56 13.49
N THR A 248 -30.42 38.84 13.30
CA THR A 248 -29.51 39.82 12.69
C THR A 248 -28.18 39.94 13.44
N ALA A 249 -27.07 39.78 12.72
CA ALA A 249 -25.72 39.94 13.23
C ALA A 249 -25.30 41.43 13.20
N LYS A 250 -25.67 42.18 14.24
CA LYS A 250 -25.25 43.60 14.39
C LYS A 250 -23.73 43.79 14.33
N ALA A 251 -22.96 42.82 14.83
CA ALA A 251 -21.51 42.84 14.79
C ALA A 251 -20.93 42.76 13.35
N CYS A 252 -21.73 42.39 12.36
CA CYS A 252 -21.36 42.37 10.94
C CYS A 252 -22.04 43.52 10.15
N GLY A 253 -22.29 44.67 10.78
CA GLY A 253 -22.99 45.79 10.13
C GLY A 253 -24.49 45.55 9.90
N GLY A 254 -25.06 44.46 10.43
CA GLY A 254 -26.51 44.19 10.38
C GLY A 254 -27.03 43.65 9.05
N THR A 255 -26.15 43.37 8.08
CA THR A 255 -26.52 42.84 6.75
C THR A 255 -26.60 41.32 6.69
N LEU A 256 -26.02 40.63 7.68
CA LEU A 256 -26.01 39.17 7.79
C LEU A 256 -26.88 38.70 8.96
N GLN A 257 -27.34 37.45 8.88
CA GLN A 257 -27.85 36.73 10.05
C GLN A 257 -26.68 36.05 10.78
N ARG A 258 -26.81 35.86 12.09
CA ARG A 258 -25.86 35.13 12.95
C ARG A 258 -25.66 33.71 12.38
N VAL A 259 -26.78 33.02 12.15
CA VAL A 259 -26.87 31.79 11.36
C VAL A 259 -28.01 31.94 10.35
N THR A 260 -27.69 31.73 9.08
CA THR A 260 -28.62 31.67 7.95
C THR A 260 -28.84 30.19 7.61
N PRO A 261 -29.99 29.58 7.94
CA PRO A 261 -30.28 28.19 7.61
C PRO A 261 -30.04 27.87 6.12
N GLY A 262 -29.33 26.78 5.85
CA GLY A 262 -28.99 26.33 4.49
C GLY A 262 -27.80 27.05 3.84
N ASP A 263 -27.31 28.14 4.44
CA ASP A 263 -26.25 28.97 3.84
C ASP A 263 -25.14 29.30 4.85
N PRO A 264 -24.14 28.42 5.01
CA PRO A 264 -23.02 28.66 5.91
C PRO A 264 -22.15 29.83 5.47
N ASP A 265 -22.01 30.07 4.16
CA ASP A 265 -21.14 31.13 3.64
C ASP A 265 -21.74 32.53 3.83
N HIS A 266 -23.07 32.66 3.91
CA HIS A 266 -23.76 33.88 4.33
C HIS A 266 -24.12 33.90 5.83
N SER A 267 -23.59 32.97 6.63
CA SER A 267 -23.74 32.99 8.09
C SER A 267 -22.58 33.74 8.76
N ALA A 268 -22.91 34.76 9.54
CA ALA A 268 -21.92 35.56 10.28
C ALA A 268 -21.06 34.72 11.23
N LEU A 269 -21.63 33.66 11.83
CA LEU A 269 -20.92 32.74 12.72
C LEU A 269 -19.72 32.08 12.01
N ILE A 270 -19.94 31.49 10.85
CA ILE A 270 -18.90 30.83 10.06
C ILE A 270 -17.83 31.82 9.61
N ARG A 271 -18.28 32.98 9.10
CA ARG A 271 -17.41 34.10 8.73
C ARG A 271 -16.47 34.50 9.86
N LYS A 272 -17.00 34.63 11.09
CA LYS A 272 -16.19 34.92 12.26
C LYS A 272 -15.27 33.78 12.70
N MET A 273 -15.70 32.51 12.62
CA MET A 273 -14.84 31.36 12.93
C MET A 273 -13.67 31.24 11.94
N GLU A 274 -13.88 31.62 10.69
CA GLU A 274 -12.89 31.59 9.60
C GLU A 274 -12.10 32.89 9.46
N GLY A 275 -12.47 33.95 10.19
CA GLY A 275 -11.83 35.26 10.09
C GLY A 275 -12.09 36.00 8.78
N LYS A 276 -13.22 35.73 8.11
CA LYS A 276 -13.64 36.34 6.85
C LYS A 276 -14.78 37.33 7.12
N ASP A 277 -14.66 38.57 6.64
CA ASP A 277 -15.76 39.53 6.46
C ASP A 277 -16.88 39.50 7.54
N CYS A 278 -16.52 39.77 8.78
CA CYS A 278 -17.43 40.19 9.86
C CYS A 278 -16.60 40.61 11.10
N GLY A 279 -15.76 41.64 10.96
CA GLY A 279 -14.88 42.09 12.05
C GLY A 279 -13.87 41.03 12.49
N ASP A 280 -13.42 41.11 13.74
CA ASP A 280 -12.36 40.24 14.26
C ASP A 280 -12.79 38.76 14.34
N ARG A 281 -11.80 37.89 14.06
CA ARG A 281 -11.94 36.44 14.11
C ARG A 281 -12.25 35.97 15.54
N MET A 282 -13.16 34.99 15.65
CA MET A 282 -13.49 34.34 16.91
C MET A 282 -12.79 32.99 17.06
N PRO A 283 -12.33 32.61 18.26
CA PRO A 283 -12.30 33.40 19.49
C PRO A 283 -11.27 34.55 19.44
N ALA A 284 -11.59 35.70 20.03
CA ALA A 284 -10.74 36.90 19.93
C ALA A 284 -9.37 36.75 20.63
N ASP A 285 -9.31 35.94 21.69
CA ASP A 285 -8.09 35.64 22.43
C ASP A 285 -7.25 34.52 21.81
N LYS A 286 -7.84 33.73 20.89
CA LYS A 286 -7.22 32.57 20.22
C LYS A 286 -7.75 32.42 18.78
N PRO A 287 -7.46 33.36 17.87
CA PRO A 287 -8.04 33.39 16.52
C PRO A 287 -7.76 32.12 15.70
N GLU A 288 -6.70 31.38 16.00
CA GLU A 288 -6.30 30.13 15.34
C GLU A 288 -7.03 28.88 15.86
N TYR A 289 -7.88 28.99 16.88
CA TYR A 289 -8.50 27.82 17.53
C TYR A 289 -9.21 26.87 16.55
N PHE A 290 -9.98 27.41 15.60
CA PHE A 290 -10.69 26.61 14.60
C PHE A 290 -9.80 26.10 13.47
N ASP A 291 -8.61 26.68 13.26
CA ASP A 291 -7.60 26.12 12.34
C ASP A 291 -6.96 24.87 12.95
N GLN A 292 -6.78 24.87 14.27
CA GLN A 292 -6.26 23.73 15.02
C GLN A 292 -7.34 22.64 15.24
N HIS A 293 -8.63 22.99 15.12
CA HIS A 293 -9.76 22.10 15.28
C HIS A 293 -10.71 22.17 14.07
N PRO A 294 -10.23 21.86 12.85
CA PRO A 294 -11.00 22.08 11.62
C PRO A 294 -12.29 21.28 11.57
N GLY A 295 -12.35 20.13 12.26
CA GLY A 295 -13.56 19.33 12.43
C GLY A 295 -14.71 20.09 13.10
N LEU A 296 -14.43 21.03 14.01
CA LEU A 296 -15.47 21.85 14.64
C LEU A 296 -16.09 22.85 13.65
N ASN A 297 -15.30 23.37 12.71
CA ASN A 297 -15.86 24.20 11.64
C ASN A 297 -16.76 23.36 10.72
N VAL A 298 -16.32 22.17 10.32
CA VAL A 298 -17.14 21.23 9.54
C VAL A 298 -18.45 20.88 10.26
N LEU A 299 -18.40 20.63 11.57
CA LEU A 299 -19.55 20.34 12.41
C LEU A 299 -20.60 21.47 12.30
N VAL A 300 -20.20 22.71 12.58
CA VAL A 300 -21.12 23.86 12.53
C VAL A 300 -21.61 24.11 11.11
N ARG A 301 -20.73 24.05 10.10
CA ARG A 301 -21.12 24.23 8.69
C ARG A 301 -22.13 23.18 8.24
N SER A 302 -21.98 21.92 8.63
CA SER A 302 -22.90 20.84 8.28
C SER A 302 -24.28 21.05 8.88
N TRP A 303 -24.34 21.43 10.16
CA TRP A 303 -25.62 21.76 10.80
C TRP A 303 -26.32 22.93 10.11
N ILE A 304 -25.58 24.00 9.75
CA ILE A 304 -26.15 25.14 9.02
C ILE A 304 -26.65 24.70 7.64
N LEU A 305 -25.83 23.98 6.87
CA LEU A 305 -26.17 23.47 5.54
C LEU A 305 -27.44 22.61 5.54
N ALA A 306 -27.63 21.81 6.59
CA ALA A 306 -28.82 20.99 6.78
C ALA A 306 -30.06 21.77 7.28
N GLY A 307 -29.99 23.10 7.33
CA GLY A 307 -31.12 23.97 7.70
C GLY A 307 -31.14 24.42 9.16
N ALA A 308 -30.06 24.21 9.92
CA ALA A 308 -29.90 24.69 11.29
C ALA A 308 -31.07 24.29 12.23
N ALA A 309 -31.59 23.06 12.08
CA ALA A 309 -32.71 22.55 12.85
C ALA A 309 -32.41 22.52 14.37
N ASN A 310 -33.46 22.62 15.19
CA ASN A 310 -33.42 22.42 16.64
C ASN A 310 -34.13 21.10 16.95
N ASP A 311 -33.41 20.10 17.48
CA ASP A 311 -33.96 18.79 17.87
C ASP A 311 -34.37 18.71 19.34
#